data_AF-A0AA96EF20-F1
#
_entry.id   AF-A0AA96EF20-F1
#
_cell.length_a   1.000
_cell.length_b   1.000
_cell.length_c   1.000
_cell.angle_alpha   90.00
_cell.angle_beta   90.00
_cell.angle_gamma   90.00
#
_symmetry.space_group_name_H-M   'P 1'
#
loop_
_entity.id
_entity.type
_entity.pdbx_description
1 polymer ?
#
loop_
_entity_poly.entity_id
_entity_poly.type
_entity_poly.pdbx_seq_one_letter_code
_entity_poly.pdbx_strand_id
1 'polypeptide(L)'
;MARWRHVAAWGFMVACVTTARGEAGMGVRQEIPIARTRLADGAIRYSVPLSIDGGAPMQAMLDTGSTGLRLVRQPPSAAKPGDGASLDFAYTSGVMVSGRVVPVELRLGGASAWSTSAHFVESIGCVEARPHCPASMVGYDTFGFGGDGVPGAGFPAILGIAMRPADAKHPWAHPLEAGAERWLVEAPRAFDAHGRLVLNPSEDELRGFEYIPLAEGAGHAGVPADAVQGCVAIDQGAEHCGPLVLDLGANGIRLAGAGEPSGDGAKVRIRIGQAEVRFVSGQRPPLDRFFPQPQGRVTSLGALPFMFWTVLYDPAHHRIGLRPRERGPEAEAGR
;
A
#
# COMPACT_ATOMS: atom_id res chain seq x y z
N MET A 1 -22.91 5.16 -88.81
CA MET A 1 -22.14 4.36 -87.83
C MET A 1 -21.79 5.25 -86.64
N ALA A 2 -22.63 5.27 -85.61
CA ALA A 2 -22.44 6.11 -84.43
C ALA A 2 -21.82 5.26 -83.30
N ARG A 3 -20.63 5.64 -82.83
CA ARG A 3 -19.92 4.95 -81.73
C ARG A 3 -20.34 5.55 -80.39
N TRP A 4 -20.95 4.72 -79.54
CA TRP A 4 -21.19 4.99 -78.13
C TRP A 4 -19.88 4.98 -77.33
N ARG A 5 -19.72 5.93 -76.42
CA ARG A 5 -18.65 5.96 -75.41
C ARG A 5 -19.27 5.66 -74.05
N HIS A 6 -18.88 4.54 -73.45
CA HIS A 6 -19.18 4.24 -72.05
C HIS A 6 -18.20 4.99 -71.14
N VAL A 7 -18.73 5.72 -70.15
CA VAL A 7 -17.96 6.32 -69.06
C VAL A 7 -18.09 5.36 -67.87
N ALA A 8 -16.98 4.78 -67.43
CA ALA A 8 -16.92 3.95 -66.23
C ALA A 8 -16.70 4.85 -65.01
N ALA A 9 -17.68 4.88 -64.10
CA ALA A 9 -17.58 5.56 -62.81
C ALA A 9 -16.84 4.65 -61.81
N TRP A 10 -15.66 5.08 -61.36
CA TRP A 10 -14.93 4.45 -60.27
C TRP A 10 -15.41 5.03 -58.94
N GLY A 11 -16.15 4.24 -58.17
CA GLY A 11 -16.55 4.59 -56.80
C GLY A 11 -15.41 4.32 -55.83
N PHE A 12 -14.87 5.38 -55.22
CA PHE A 12 -13.98 5.26 -54.06
C PHE A 12 -14.83 4.95 -52.82
N MET A 13 -14.70 3.74 -52.29
CA MET A 13 -15.30 3.34 -51.02
C MET A 13 -14.33 3.73 -49.89
N VAL A 14 -14.61 4.84 -49.21
CA VAL A 14 -13.86 5.26 -48.02
C VAL A 14 -14.35 4.41 -46.84
N ALA A 15 -13.56 3.41 -46.46
CA ALA A 15 -13.79 2.65 -45.24
C ALA A 15 -13.37 3.51 -44.04
N CYS A 16 -14.33 4.11 -43.34
CA CYS A 16 -14.13 4.65 -42.01
C CYS A 16 -13.83 3.50 -41.06
N VAL A 17 -12.55 3.22 -40.81
CA VAL A 17 -12.12 2.37 -39.71
C VAL A 17 -12.33 3.16 -38.42
N THR A 18 -13.47 2.95 -37.77
CA THR A 18 -13.69 3.39 -36.40
C THR A 18 -12.87 2.48 -35.49
N THR A 19 -11.67 2.91 -35.12
CA THR A 19 -10.97 2.33 -33.98
C THR A 19 -11.79 2.65 -32.73
N ALA A 20 -12.58 1.68 -32.27
CA ALA A 20 -13.16 1.71 -30.95
C ALA A 20 -12.00 1.79 -29.94
N ARG A 21 -11.77 2.97 -29.37
CA ARG A 21 -11.03 3.09 -28.11
C ARG A 21 -11.88 2.34 -27.09
N GLY A 22 -11.47 1.12 -26.73
CA GLY A 22 -12.03 0.46 -25.57
C GLY A 22 -11.85 1.39 -24.38
N GLU A 23 -12.95 1.85 -23.80
CA GLU A 23 -12.94 2.44 -22.48
C GLU A 23 -12.29 1.41 -21.57
N ALA A 24 -11.12 1.75 -21.02
CA ALA A 24 -10.51 0.95 -19.97
C ALA A 24 -11.51 0.95 -18.81
N GLY A 25 -12.25 -0.15 -18.66
CA GLY A 25 -13.32 -0.24 -17.68
C GLY A 25 -12.75 -0.11 -16.28
N MET A 26 -13.02 1.01 -15.62
CA MET A 26 -13.03 1.05 -14.17
C MET A 26 -13.93 -0.11 -13.68
N GLY A 27 -13.52 -0.80 -12.63
CA GLY A 27 -14.32 -1.87 -12.05
C GLY A 27 -14.04 -3.28 -12.59
N VAL A 28 -13.07 -3.48 -13.49
CA VAL A 28 -12.64 -4.85 -13.83
C VAL A 28 -11.86 -5.46 -12.65
N ARG A 29 -12.28 -6.66 -12.23
CA ARG A 29 -11.55 -7.45 -11.23
C ARG A 29 -10.14 -7.76 -11.72
N GLN A 30 -9.13 -7.43 -10.93
CA GLN A 30 -7.73 -7.73 -11.24
C GLN A 30 -7.05 -8.32 -10.02
N GLU A 31 -6.15 -9.28 -10.25
CA GLU A 31 -5.37 -9.92 -9.20
C GLU A 31 -3.87 -9.67 -9.44
N ILE A 32 -3.21 -9.08 -8.47
CA ILE A 32 -1.79 -8.73 -8.51
C ILE A 32 -1.06 -9.55 -7.45
N PRO A 33 0.01 -10.30 -7.81
CA PRO A 33 0.74 -11.08 -6.83
C PRO A 33 1.44 -10.18 -5.82
N ILE A 34 1.34 -10.53 -4.54
CA ILE A 34 2.13 -9.92 -3.47
C ILE A 34 3.29 -10.87 -3.15
N ALA A 35 4.52 -10.36 -3.23
CA ALA A 35 5.73 -11.06 -2.83
C ALA A 35 6.12 -10.71 -1.40
N ARG A 36 6.61 -11.70 -0.65
CA ARG A 36 7.26 -11.51 0.66
C ARG A 36 8.77 -11.47 0.49
N THR A 37 9.42 -10.45 1.02
CA THR A 37 10.88 -10.32 0.95
C THR A 37 11.45 -10.16 2.36
N ARG A 38 12.50 -10.94 2.66
CA ARG A 38 13.37 -10.68 3.81
C ARG A 38 14.51 -9.80 3.34
N LEU A 39 14.64 -8.62 3.91
CA LEU A 39 15.75 -7.72 3.62
C LEU A 39 17.00 -8.12 4.41
N ALA A 40 18.13 -7.49 4.08
CA ALA A 40 19.44 -7.82 4.65
C ALA A 40 19.52 -7.61 6.18
N ASP A 41 18.73 -6.70 6.73
CA ASP A 41 18.56 -6.45 8.16
C ASP A 41 17.59 -7.43 8.85
N GLY A 42 17.02 -8.38 8.10
CA GLY A 42 16.02 -9.33 8.57
C GLY A 42 14.58 -8.82 8.57
N ALA A 43 14.35 -7.55 8.19
CA ALA A 43 13.01 -6.98 8.05
C ALA A 43 12.19 -7.77 7.02
N ILE A 44 10.88 -7.84 7.25
CA ILE A 44 9.94 -8.47 6.32
C ILE A 44 9.16 -7.38 5.64
N ARG A 45 9.25 -7.33 4.30
CA ARG A 45 8.50 -6.41 3.47
C ARG A 45 7.66 -7.15 2.46
N TYR A 46 6.59 -6.49 2.03
CA TYR A 46 5.70 -6.97 1.01
C TYR A 46 5.82 -6.07 -0.20
N SER A 47 5.75 -6.64 -1.39
CA SER A 47 5.87 -5.87 -2.63
C SER A 47 4.93 -6.35 -3.70
N VAL A 48 4.59 -5.44 -4.60
CA VAL A 48 3.84 -5.71 -5.83
C VAL A 48 4.64 -5.24 -7.04
N PRO A 49 4.55 -5.95 -8.18
CA PRO A 49 5.12 -5.46 -9.42
C PRO A 49 4.33 -4.25 -9.93
N LEU A 50 5.03 -3.21 -10.37
CA LEU A 50 4.43 -2.08 -11.08
C LEU A 50 5.30 -1.59 -12.23
N SER A 51 4.70 -0.85 -13.17
CA SER A 51 5.42 -0.07 -14.19
C SER A 51 4.82 1.32 -14.28
N ILE A 52 5.66 2.30 -14.60
CA ILE A 52 5.30 3.71 -14.77
C ILE A 52 5.56 4.13 -16.21
N ASP A 53 4.59 4.78 -16.84
CA ASP A 53 4.68 5.34 -18.20
C ASP A 53 5.18 4.33 -19.25
N GLY A 54 4.75 3.07 -19.12
CA GLY A 54 5.16 1.97 -20.00
C GLY A 54 6.60 1.49 -19.83
N GLY A 55 7.33 1.98 -18.82
CA GLY A 55 8.69 1.57 -18.49
C GLY A 55 8.81 0.12 -18.01
N ALA A 56 10.05 -0.31 -17.73
CA ALA A 56 10.32 -1.64 -17.21
C ALA A 56 9.62 -1.89 -15.86
N PRO A 57 9.07 -3.10 -15.63
CA PRO A 57 8.50 -3.45 -14.34
C PRO A 57 9.54 -3.36 -13.20
N MET A 58 9.11 -2.89 -12.04
CA MET A 58 9.88 -2.85 -10.81
C MET A 58 9.04 -3.31 -9.62
N GLN A 59 9.67 -3.77 -8.56
CA GLN A 59 8.99 -4.07 -7.30
C GLN A 59 8.82 -2.79 -6.48
N ALA A 60 7.59 -2.50 -6.09
CA ALA A 60 7.29 -1.45 -5.13
C ALA A 60 6.88 -2.06 -3.80
N MET A 61 7.40 -1.49 -2.70
CA MET A 61 6.95 -1.83 -1.36
C MET A 61 5.44 -1.53 -1.25
N LEU A 62 4.64 -2.52 -0.87
CA LEU A 62 3.22 -2.36 -0.61
C LEU A 62 3.04 -1.87 0.83
N ASP A 63 2.49 -0.68 0.98
CA ASP A 63 2.32 -0.03 2.28
C ASP A 63 0.87 0.37 2.49
N THR A 64 0.18 -0.29 3.40
CA THR A 64 -1.19 0.07 3.76
C THR A 64 -1.26 1.16 4.81
N GLY A 65 -0.14 1.51 5.48
CA GLY A 65 -0.10 2.55 6.51
C GLY A 65 0.15 3.98 5.98
N SER A 66 0.42 4.12 4.67
CA SER A 66 0.63 5.43 4.02
C SER A 66 -0.22 5.59 2.75
N THR A 67 -0.34 6.81 2.26
CA THR A 67 -1.03 7.13 1.00
C THR A 67 -0.04 7.71 -0.01
N GLY A 68 -0.15 7.28 -1.26
CA GLY A 68 0.51 7.86 -2.41
C GLY A 68 1.61 6.96 -2.98
N LEU A 69 1.90 7.14 -4.26
CA LEU A 69 3.00 6.48 -4.94
C LEU A 69 4.26 7.35 -4.87
N ARG A 70 5.37 6.80 -4.38
CA ARG A 70 6.66 7.50 -4.32
C ARG A 70 7.76 6.67 -4.95
N LEU A 71 8.65 7.33 -5.69
CA LEU A 71 9.77 6.70 -6.39
C LEU A 71 11.07 7.41 -6.06
N VAL A 72 12.04 6.65 -5.57
CA VAL A 72 13.44 7.08 -5.44
C VAL A 72 14.10 6.67 -6.74
N ARG A 73 14.38 7.67 -7.58
CA ARG A 73 14.74 7.64 -9.02
C ARG A 73 13.55 7.83 -9.95
N GLN A 74 13.68 8.82 -10.82
CA GLN A 74 12.78 9.01 -11.95
C GLN A 74 13.03 7.90 -12.99
N PRO A 75 11.98 7.30 -13.57
CA PRO A 75 12.15 6.52 -14.79
C PRO A 75 12.64 7.46 -15.89
N PRO A 76 13.45 6.97 -16.86
CA PRO A 76 14.03 7.79 -17.92
C PRO A 76 13.01 8.58 -18.76
N SER A 77 11.74 8.17 -18.73
CA SER A 77 10.63 8.73 -19.48
C SER A 77 9.71 9.66 -18.67
N ALA A 78 9.92 9.83 -17.36
CA ALA A 78 9.09 10.73 -16.55
C ALA A 78 9.22 12.19 -17.03
N ALA A 79 8.15 12.97 -16.83
CA ALA A 79 8.06 14.39 -17.15
C ALA A 79 9.33 15.17 -16.77
N LYS A 80 9.65 16.22 -17.54
CA LYS A 80 10.92 16.94 -17.43
C LYS A 80 11.11 17.49 -16.01
N PRO A 81 12.36 17.58 -15.51
CA PRO A 81 12.66 18.26 -14.26
C PRO A 81 12.03 19.67 -14.25
N GLY A 82 11.09 19.92 -13.34
CA GLY A 82 10.38 21.21 -13.22
C GLY A 82 8.86 21.09 -13.30
N ASP A 83 8.32 20.04 -13.92
CA ASP A 83 6.89 19.79 -13.95
C ASP A 83 6.43 19.25 -12.58
N GLY A 84 5.31 19.75 -12.05
CA GLY A 84 4.69 19.25 -10.81
C GLY A 84 4.84 20.10 -9.55
N ALA A 85 3.99 19.80 -8.55
CA ALA A 85 3.98 20.50 -7.26
C ALA A 85 5.03 19.91 -6.31
N SER A 86 5.75 20.76 -5.58
CA SER A 86 6.68 20.32 -4.55
C SER A 86 5.94 19.65 -3.39
N LEU A 87 6.51 18.57 -2.88
CA LEU A 87 6.00 17.82 -1.73
C LEU A 87 7.15 17.34 -0.84
N ASP A 88 7.03 17.67 0.45
CA ASP A 88 7.82 17.09 1.53
C ASP A 88 6.96 16.10 2.32
N PHE A 89 7.41 14.85 2.40
CA PHE A 89 6.68 13.79 3.08
C PHE A 89 7.54 13.11 4.15
N ALA A 90 7.06 13.14 5.39
CA ALA A 90 7.72 12.51 6.52
C ALA A 90 7.07 11.17 6.88
N TYR A 91 7.90 10.16 7.09
CA TYR A 91 7.50 8.86 7.63
C TYR A 91 7.62 8.83 9.15
N THR A 92 6.90 7.92 9.78
CA THR A 92 7.00 7.67 11.24
C THR A 92 8.37 7.15 11.66
N SER A 93 9.24 6.73 10.74
CA SER A 93 10.65 6.41 10.98
C SER A 93 11.51 7.66 11.19
N GLY A 94 11.02 8.84 10.87
CA GLY A 94 11.77 10.08 10.83
C GLY A 94 12.42 10.38 9.47
N VAL A 95 12.30 9.48 8.49
CA VAL A 95 12.73 9.76 7.11
C VAL A 95 11.86 10.85 6.52
N MET A 96 12.49 11.87 5.95
CA MET A 96 11.87 12.88 5.11
C MET A 96 12.25 12.61 3.65
N VAL A 97 11.26 12.65 2.76
CA VAL A 97 11.49 12.64 1.31
C VAL A 97 10.91 13.89 0.70
N SER A 98 11.71 14.57 -0.13
CA SER A 98 11.34 15.82 -0.80
C SER A 98 11.43 15.64 -2.30
N GLY A 99 10.53 16.25 -3.05
CA GLY A 99 10.52 16.15 -4.51
C GLY A 99 9.24 16.69 -5.12
N ARG A 100 8.85 16.16 -6.28
CA ARG A 100 7.70 16.67 -7.05
C ARG A 100 6.63 15.63 -7.29
N VAL A 101 5.38 16.05 -7.26
CA VAL A 101 4.24 15.24 -7.66
C VAL A 101 3.86 15.55 -9.10
N VAL A 102 3.90 14.53 -9.95
CA VAL A 102 3.56 14.64 -11.38
C VAL A 102 2.56 13.56 -11.77
N PRO A 103 1.73 13.81 -12.80
CA PRO A 103 0.87 12.78 -13.38
C PRO A 103 1.72 11.70 -14.06
N VAL A 104 1.29 10.45 -13.94
CA VAL A 104 1.88 9.26 -14.55
C VAL A 104 0.81 8.25 -14.97
N GLU A 105 1.14 7.36 -15.88
CA GLU A 105 0.39 6.12 -16.10
C GLU A 105 0.97 4.99 -15.24
N LEU A 106 0.17 4.52 -14.28
CA LEU A 106 0.50 3.39 -13.41
C LEU A 106 -0.10 2.10 -13.98
N ARG A 107 0.69 1.03 -13.97
CA ARG A 107 0.21 -0.34 -14.15
C ARG A 107 0.70 -1.21 -13.01
N LEU A 108 -0.19 -2.00 -12.41
CA LEU A 108 0.17 -2.99 -11.38
C LEU A 108 0.10 -4.42 -11.95
N GLY A 109 1.20 -5.15 -11.92
CA GLY A 109 1.29 -6.49 -12.50
C GLY A 109 0.77 -6.55 -13.94
N GLY A 110 -0.18 -7.47 -14.19
CA GLY A 110 -0.83 -7.65 -15.50
C GLY A 110 -2.05 -6.77 -15.75
N ALA A 111 -2.31 -5.79 -14.89
CA ALA A 111 -3.47 -4.89 -15.02
C ALA A 111 -3.41 -3.99 -16.27
N SER A 112 -4.57 -3.44 -16.63
CA SER A 112 -4.62 -2.25 -17.49
C SER A 112 -3.92 -1.08 -16.80
N ALA A 113 -3.31 -0.17 -17.57
CA ALA A 113 -2.74 1.05 -17.01
C ALA A 113 -3.84 2.08 -16.73
N TRP A 114 -3.64 2.92 -15.71
CA TRP A 114 -4.51 4.07 -15.41
C TRP A 114 -3.67 5.28 -15.00
N SER A 115 -4.23 6.47 -15.18
CA SER A 115 -3.57 7.71 -14.77
C SER A 115 -3.67 7.93 -13.26
N THR A 116 -2.58 8.35 -12.65
CA THR A 116 -2.50 8.75 -11.24
C THR A 116 -1.38 9.78 -11.05
N SER A 117 -1.16 10.24 -9.82
CA SER A 117 0.00 11.05 -9.45
C SER A 117 1.09 10.21 -8.78
N ALA A 118 2.35 10.53 -9.08
CA ALA A 118 3.51 9.96 -8.41
C ALA A 118 4.42 11.06 -7.87
N HIS A 119 4.92 10.86 -6.65
CA HIS A 119 5.93 11.70 -6.03
C HIS A 119 7.33 11.18 -6.39
N PHE A 120 7.98 11.87 -7.33
CA PHE A 120 9.38 11.62 -7.65
C PHE A 120 10.25 12.31 -6.62
N VAL A 121 10.95 11.49 -5.84
CA VAL A 121 11.85 11.96 -4.79
C VAL A 121 13.09 12.56 -5.44
N GLU A 122 13.45 13.77 -5.04
CA GLU A 122 14.65 14.50 -5.47
C GLU A 122 15.71 14.52 -4.36
N SER A 123 15.29 14.44 -3.10
CA SER A 123 16.19 14.32 -1.96
C SER A 123 15.59 13.52 -0.82
N ILE A 124 16.48 12.94 -0.02
CA ILE A 124 16.15 12.19 1.20
C ILE A 124 16.90 12.80 2.37
N GLY A 125 16.30 12.73 3.55
CA GLY A 125 16.92 13.20 4.78
C GLY A 125 16.15 12.75 6.00
N CYS A 126 16.43 13.41 7.13
CA CYS A 126 15.70 13.17 8.37
C CYS A 126 14.92 14.41 8.77
N VAL A 127 13.78 14.20 9.43
CA VAL A 127 13.09 15.27 10.15
C VAL A 127 13.97 15.76 11.30
N GLU A 128 13.87 17.04 11.64
CA GLU A 128 14.66 17.67 12.71
C GLU A 128 14.53 16.93 14.05
N ALA A 129 13.32 16.47 14.38
CA ALA A 129 13.05 15.75 15.62
C ALA A 129 13.71 14.36 15.69
N ARG A 130 14.26 13.83 14.59
CA ARG A 130 14.89 12.51 14.51
C ARG A 130 16.12 12.52 13.57
N PRO A 131 17.21 13.21 13.94
CA PRO A 131 18.35 13.43 13.05
C PRO A 131 19.13 12.15 12.71
N HIS A 132 18.93 11.06 13.45
CA HIS A 132 19.56 9.75 13.25
C HIS A 132 18.58 8.72 12.66
N CYS A 133 17.70 9.17 11.75
CA CYS A 133 16.76 8.28 11.06
C CYS A 133 17.48 7.39 10.03
N PRO A 134 16.82 6.36 9.48
CA PRO A 134 17.39 5.49 8.44
C PRO A 134 18.09 6.21 7.28
N ALA A 135 17.56 7.35 6.82
CA ALA A 135 18.14 8.12 5.72
C ALA A 135 19.48 8.78 6.05
N SER A 136 19.85 8.95 7.33
CA SER A 136 21.16 9.48 7.70
C SER A 136 22.31 8.48 7.51
N MET A 137 21.99 7.20 7.23
CA MET A 137 22.96 6.12 7.10
C MET A 137 23.27 5.74 5.65
N VAL A 138 22.52 6.29 4.67
CA VAL A 138 22.63 5.95 3.25
C VAL A 138 22.57 7.19 2.38
N GLY A 139 23.20 7.14 1.20
CA GLY A 139 23.06 8.17 0.18
C GLY A 139 21.78 7.98 -0.65
N TYR A 140 21.37 9.01 -1.37
CA TYR A 140 20.21 8.97 -2.26
C TYR A 140 20.27 7.78 -3.25
N ASP A 141 21.44 7.55 -3.87
CA ASP A 141 21.66 6.48 -4.84
C ASP A 141 21.70 5.06 -4.25
N THR A 142 21.66 4.91 -2.93
CA THR A 142 21.62 3.60 -2.27
C THR A 142 20.43 3.44 -1.34
N PHE A 143 19.53 4.43 -1.31
CA PHE A 143 18.32 4.38 -0.53
C PHE A 143 17.25 3.52 -1.21
N GLY A 144 16.58 2.70 -0.41
CA GLY A 144 15.36 2.00 -0.79
C GLY A 144 14.35 2.08 0.34
N PHE A 145 13.06 2.24 -0.03
CA PHE A 145 11.97 2.24 0.93
C PHE A 145 11.94 0.93 1.72
N GLY A 146 11.73 1.05 3.04
CA GLY A 146 11.69 -0.08 3.95
C GLY A 146 13.05 -0.76 4.23
N GLY A 147 14.16 -0.25 3.68
CA GLY A 147 15.51 -0.80 3.85
C GLY A 147 16.22 -0.39 5.15
N ASP A 148 15.55 0.39 6.00
CA ASP A 148 15.98 0.76 7.36
C ASP A 148 17.44 1.25 7.48
N GLY A 149 17.95 1.88 6.41
CA GLY A 149 19.28 2.51 6.35
C GLY A 149 20.42 1.54 6.04
N VAL A 150 20.11 0.34 5.54
CA VAL A 150 21.10 -0.55 4.94
C VAL A 150 21.31 -0.16 3.46
N PRO A 151 22.54 0.20 3.04
CA PRO A 151 22.81 0.57 1.65
C PRO A 151 22.38 -0.50 0.65
N GLY A 152 21.59 -0.13 -0.35
CA GLY A 152 21.10 -1.02 -1.39
C GLY A 152 19.96 -1.96 -0.96
N ALA A 153 19.52 -1.91 0.30
CA ALA A 153 18.34 -2.64 0.75
C ALA A 153 17.04 -1.85 0.50
N GLY A 154 15.91 -2.56 0.48
CA GLY A 154 14.59 -1.97 0.29
C GLY A 154 14.18 -1.88 -1.17
N PHE A 155 13.21 -1.01 -1.45
CA PHE A 155 12.55 -0.92 -2.75
C PHE A 155 12.72 0.45 -3.39
N PRO A 156 12.88 0.55 -4.72
CA PRO A 156 12.98 1.83 -5.42
C PRO A 156 11.68 2.64 -5.38
N ALA A 157 10.55 1.98 -5.09
CA ALA A 157 9.25 2.62 -4.99
C ALA A 157 8.47 2.11 -3.77
N ILE A 158 7.54 2.92 -3.31
CA ILE A 158 6.53 2.56 -2.31
C ILE A 158 5.16 2.93 -2.83
N LEU A 159 4.24 1.97 -2.76
CA LEU A 159 2.84 2.08 -3.12
C LEU A 159 2.02 2.17 -1.83
N GLY A 160 1.80 3.41 -1.37
CA GLY A 160 0.96 3.71 -0.23
C GLY A 160 -0.53 3.65 -0.60
N ILE A 161 -1.28 2.69 -0.06
CA ILE A 161 -2.68 2.41 -0.41
C ILE A 161 -3.69 2.71 0.71
N ALA A 162 -3.34 3.47 1.74
CA ALA A 162 -4.32 3.95 2.71
C ALA A 162 -5.39 4.84 2.03
N MET A 163 -6.64 4.74 2.47
CA MET A 163 -7.86 5.30 1.83
C MET A 163 -8.03 6.83 1.93
N ARG A 164 -6.95 7.61 1.89
CA ARG A 164 -7.06 9.08 1.91
C ARG A 164 -7.54 9.57 0.53
N PRO A 165 -8.69 10.27 0.45
CA PRO A 165 -9.12 10.89 -0.80
C PRO A 165 -8.19 12.07 -1.14
N ALA A 166 -8.13 12.45 -2.42
CA ALA A 166 -7.54 13.75 -2.76
C ALA A 166 -8.37 14.88 -2.14
N ASP A 167 -7.70 15.89 -1.60
CA ASP A 167 -8.32 17.13 -1.15
C ASP A 167 -7.51 18.36 -1.59
N ALA A 168 -8.05 19.56 -1.39
CA ALA A 168 -7.40 20.80 -1.81
C ALA A 168 -6.02 21.04 -1.17
N LYS A 169 -5.73 20.42 -0.02
CA LYS A 169 -4.45 20.49 0.70
C LYS A 169 -3.52 19.32 0.35
N HIS A 170 -4.08 18.20 -0.09
CA HIS A 170 -3.39 16.98 -0.45
C HIS A 170 -3.94 16.47 -1.80
N PRO A 171 -3.54 17.09 -2.91
CA PRO A 171 -4.07 16.73 -4.24
C PRO A 171 -3.62 15.32 -4.70
N TRP A 172 -2.76 14.65 -3.93
CA TRP A 172 -2.33 13.27 -4.14
C TRP A 172 -3.26 12.29 -3.40
N ALA A 173 -4.26 11.77 -4.10
CA ALA A 173 -5.09 10.67 -3.63
C ALA A 173 -4.30 9.35 -3.46
N HIS A 174 -4.97 8.33 -2.94
CA HIS A 174 -4.46 6.97 -3.04
C HIS A 174 -4.31 6.56 -4.52
N PRO A 175 -3.19 5.92 -4.90
CA PRO A 175 -2.84 5.66 -6.30
C PRO A 175 -3.75 4.65 -7.01
N LEU A 176 -4.69 4.07 -6.27
CA LEU A 176 -5.69 3.13 -6.78
C LEU A 176 -7.01 3.81 -7.16
N GLU A 177 -7.26 5.08 -6.83
CA GLU A 177 -8.57 5.74 -6.99
C GLU A 177 -9.12 5.67 -8.42
N ALA A 178 -8.25 5.85 -9.43
CA ALA A 178 -8.64 5.77 -10.84
C ALA A 178 -8.69 4.33 -11.39
N GLY A 179 -8.13 3.35 -10.69
CA GLY A 179 -8.04 1.95 -11.14
C GLY A 179 -8.97 0.99 -10.39
N ALA A 180 -9.42 1.35 -9.20
CA ALA A 180 -10.19 0.48 -8.32
C ALA A 180 -11.11 1.23 -7.36
N GLU A 181 -12.34 0.73 -7.21
CA GLU A 181 -13.31 1.21 -6.22
C GLU A 181 -13.03 0.67 -4.82
N ARG A 182 -12.52 -0.56 -4.75
CA ARG A 182 -12.26 -1.30 -3.52
C ARG A 182 -11.14 -2.31 -3.77
N TRP A 183 -10.40 -2.69 -2.73
CA TRP A 183 -9.32 -3.67 -2.88
C TRP A 183 -9.17 -4.60 -1.68
N LEU A 184 -8.78 -5.85 -1.96
CA LEU A 184 -8.43 -6.84 -0.97
C LEU A 184 -6.92 -6.99 -0.86
N VAL A 185 -6.42 -7.11 0.36
CA VAL A 185 -5.04 -7.48 0.65
C VAL A 185 -5.03 -8.81 1.37
N GLU A 186 -4.40 -9.80 0.74
CA GLU A 186 -4.09 -11.10 1.33
C GLU A 186 -2.57 -11.31 1.27
N ALA A 187 -1.88 -11.01 2.37
CA ALA A 187 -0.43 -11.11 2.41
C ALA A 187 0.04 -12.59 2.40
N PRO A 188 1.14 -12.92 1.71
CA PRO A 188 1.76 -14.24 1.80
C PRO A 188 2.26 -14.54 3.22
N ARG A 189 2.05 -15.76 3.71
CA ARG A 189 2.51 -16.20 5.05
C ARG A 189 3.87 -16.85 5.07
N ALA A 190 4.25 -17.51 3.98
CA ALA A 190 5.55 -18.10 3.74
C ALA A 190 6.30 -17.31 2.66
N PHE A 191 7.61 -17.53 2.49
CA PHE A 191 8.42 -16.81 1.50
C PHE A 191 8.19 -17.30 0.06
N ASP A 192 7.79 -18.56 -0.08
CA ASP A 192 7.47 -19.25 -1.33
C ASP A 192 5.96 -19.24 -1.64
N ALA A 193 5.13 -18.73 -0.72
CA ALA A 193 3.71 -18.54 -0.94
C ALA A 193 3.43 -17.24 -1.69
N HIS A 194 2.43 -17.27 -2.57
CA HIS A 194 1.90 -16.07 -3.20
C HIS A 194 0.77 -15.50 -2.35
N GLY A 195 0.86 -14.21 -2.04
CA GLY A 195 -0.30 -13.44 -1.63
C GLY A 195 -0.89 -12.71 -2.82
N ARG A 196 -1.96 -11.96 -2.59
CA ARG A 196 -2.68 -11.25 -3.64
C ARG A 196 -3.23 -9.91 -3.17
N LEU A 197 -3.08 -8.92 -4.03
CA LEU A 197 -3.83 -7.67 -4.03
C LEU A 197 -4.92 -7.83 -5.09
N VAL A 198 -6.18 -7.85 -4.68
CA VAL A 198 -7.31 -7.94 -5.61
C VAL A 198 -7.94 -6.57 -5.74
N LEU A 199 -7.91 -5.98 -6.94
CA LEU A 199 -8.62 -4.75 -7.26
C LEU A 199 -10.02 -5.11 -7.76
N ASN A 200 -11.03 -4.36 -7.33
CA ASN A 200 -12.44 -4.59 -7.69
C ASN A 200 -12.87 -6.06 -7.47
N PRO A 201 -12.71 -6.61 -6.24
CA PRO A 201 -13.15 -7.97 -5.92
C PRO A 201 -14.61 -8.21 -6.29
N SER A 202 -14.89 -9.45 -6.70
CA SER A 202 -16.24 -9.91 -7.01
C SER A 202 -17.12 -9.97 -5.76
N GLU A 203 -18.45 -9.97 -5.93
CA GLU A 203 -19.41 -10.14 -4.83
C GLU A 203 -19.17 -11.45 -4.04
N ASP A 204 -18.74 -12.49 -4.74
CA ASP A 204 -18.36 -13.76 -4.14
C ASP A 204 -17.19 -13.63 -3.17
N GLU A 205 -16.18 -12.84 -3.55
CA GLU A 205 -15.02 -12.55 -2.71
C GLU A 205 -15.36 -11.63 -1.55
N LEU A 206 -16.44 -10.86 -1.61
CA LEU A 206 -16.90 -9.96 -0.55
C LEU A 206 -17.73 -10.67 0.52
N ARG A 207 -18.14 -11.92 0.29
CA ARG A 207 -18.89 -12.69 1.30
C ARG A 207 -18.05 -12.99 2.54
N GLY A 208 -18.69 -12.91 3.70
CA GLY A 208 -18.10 -13.30 4.99
C GLY A 208 -17.16 -12.25 5.61
N PHE A 209 -17.09 -11.05 5.04
CA PHE A 209 -16.41 -9.92 5.67
C PHE A 209 -17.25 -9.33 6.81
N GLU A 210 -16.61 -9.09 7.95
CA GLU A 210 -17.10 -8.15 8.95
C GLU A 210 -16.70 -6.75 8.52
N TYR A 211 -17.68 -5.87 8.33
CA TYR A 211 -17.45 -4.47 7.94
C TYR A 211 -17.34 -3.57 9.16
N ILE A 212 -16.21 -2.88 9.28
CA ILE A 212 -15.83 -2.08 10.43
C ILE A 212 -15.72 -0.63 9.96
N PRO A 213 -16.52 0.29 10.53
CA PRO A 213 -16.42 1.70 10.18
C PRO A 213 -15.06 2.26 10.57
N LEU A 214 -14.59 3.25 9.82
CA LEU A 214 -13.36 3.97 10.16
C LEU A 214 -13.52 4.71 11.50
N ALA A 215 -12.39 4.86 12.20
CA ALA A 215 -12.33 5.56 13.47
C ALA A 215 -12.70 7.05 13.31
N GLU A 216 -13.23 7.63 14.39
CA GLU A 216 -13.49 9.06 14.44
C GLU A 216 -12.19 9.85 14.15
N GLY A 217 -12.29 10.85 13.27
CA GLY A 217 -11.15 11.67 12.87
C GLY A 217 -10.20 10.99 11.87
N ALA A 218 -10.49 9.79 11.35
CA ALA A 218 -9.70 9.18 10.28
C ALA A 218 -9.47 10.16 9.12
N GLY A 219 -8.22 10.25 8.67
CA GLY A 219 -7.79 11.19 7.63
C GLY A 219 -7.54 12.62 8.13
N HIS A 220 -7.84 12.91 9.39
CA HIS A 220 -7.73 14.22 10.02
C HIS A 220 -6.98 14.13 11.36
N ALA A 221 -6.57 15.27 11.91
CA ALA A 221 -5.99 15.38 13.26
C ALA A 221 -4.82 14.43 13.58
N GLY A 222 -4.07 13.98 12.56
CA GLY A 222 -2.96 13.02 12.70
C GLY A 222 -3.38 11.54 12.76
N VAL A 223 -4.64 11.22 12.49
CA VAL A 223 -5.15 9.85 12.38
C VAL A 223 -5.13 9.42 10.91
N PRO A 224 -4.53 8.25 10.57
CA PRO A 224 -4.55 7.74 9.20
C PRO A 224 -5.96 7.54 8.64
N ALA A 225 -6.10 7.64 7.32
CA ALA A 225 -7.39 7.67 6.63
C ALA A 225 -8.15 6.35 6.65
N ASP A 226 -7.47 5.28 7.04
CA ASP A 226 -7.96 3.92 7.11
C ASP A 226 -7.88 3.37 8.55
N ALA A 227 -7.71 4.24 9.54
CA ALA A 227 -7.72 3.82 10.94
C ALA A 227 -9.11 3.29 11.33
N VAL A 228 -9.14 2.24 12.16
CA VAL A 228 -10.35 1.64 12.73
C VAL A 228 -10.27 1.65 14.25
N GLN A 229 -11.42 1.68 14.93
CA GLN A 229 -11.42 1.59 16.38
C GLN A 229 -11.11 0.14 16.80
N GLY A 230 -10.18 -0.03 17.74
CA GLY A 230 -9.85 -1.33 18.29
C GLY A 230 -9.09 -1.24 19.59
N CYS A 231 -8.61 -2.39 20.04
CA CYS A 231 -7.94 -2.52 21.31
C CYS A 231 -6.81 -3.56 21.27
N VAL A 232 -5.74 -3.31 22.04
CA VAL A 232 -4.62 -4.24 22.24
C VAL A 232 -4.45 -4.49 23.73
N ALA A 233 -4.52 -5.75 24.16
CA ALA A 233 -4.20 -6.17 25.52
C ALA A 233 -2.91 -7.00 25.52
N ILE A 234 -2.07 -6.77 26.53
CA ILE A 234 -0.80 -7.47 26.74
C ILE A 234 -0.83 -8.10 28.13
N ASP A 235 -0.61 -9.40 28.18
CA ASP A 235 -0.74 -10.26 29.35
C ASP A 235 -2.07 -10.08 30.08
N GLN A 236 -2.03 -9.84 31.39
CA GLN A 236 -3.17 -9.50 32.24
C GLN A 236 -3.27 -7.98 32.47
N GLY A 237 -2.55 -7.18 31.68
CA GLY A 237 -2.55 -5.73 31.76
C GLY A 237 -3.85 -5.10 31.27
N ALA A 238 -3.93 -3.78 31.41
CA ALA A 238 -5.04 -3.00 30.88
C ALA A 238 -5.08 -3.08 29.33
N GLU A 239 -6.29 -3.03 28.78
CA GLU A 239 -6.50 -3.00 27.35
C GLU A 239 -6.27 -1.57 26.82
N HIS A 240 -5.38 -1.42 25.85
CA HIS A 240 -5.07 -0.16 25.18
C HIS A 240 -6.00 0.03 23.98
N CYS A 241 -7.07 0.80 24.17
CA CYS A 241 -8.06 1.06 23.13
C CYS A 241 -7.85 2.43 22.45
N GLY A 242 -8.04 2.47 21.14
CA GLY A 242 -7.89 3.69 20.34
C GLY A 242 -7.94 3.40 18.84
N PRO A 243 -7.64 4.41 18.00
CA PRO A 243 -7.46 4.20 16.58
C PRO A 243 -6.28 3.25 16.32
N LEU A 244 -6.55 2.19 15.55
CA LEU A 244 -5.58 1.22 15.07
C LEU A 244 -5.46 1.30 13.56
N VAL A 245 -4.27 1.05 13.03
CA VAL A 245 -4.02 0.97 11.58
C VAL A 245 -3.41 -0.39 11.24
N LEU A 246 -3.93 -1.00 10.18
CA LEU A 246 -3.40 -2.23 9.59
C LEU A 246 -2.32 -1.81 8.60
N ASP A 247 -1.05 -2.03 8.95
CA ASP A 247 0.10 -1.40 8.29
C ASP A 247 1.07 -2.46 7.77
N LEU A 248 0.81 -2.95 6.56
CA LEU A 248 1.66 -3.93 5.88
C LEU A 248 3.07 -3.38 5.61
N GLY A 249 3.26 -2.06 5.64
CA GLY A 249 4.54 -1.40 5.46
C GLY A 249 5.42 -1.43 6.72
N ALA A 250 4.84 -1.56 7.91
CA ALA A 250 5.59 -1.54 9.17
C ALA A 250 6.12 -2.91 9.61
N ASN A 251 7.31 -2.88 10.24
CA ASN A 251 7.82 -3.99 11.02
C ASN A 251 7.20 -3.94 12.42
N GLY A 252 6.54 -5.01 12.82
CA GLY A 252 5.99 -5.18 14.17
C GLY A 252 4.87 -4.20 14.53
N ILE A 253 4.51 -4.21 15.81
CA ILE A 253 3.41 -3.45 16.39
C ILE A 253 3.97 -2.21 17.07
N ARG A 254 3.54 -1.03 16.65
CA ARG A 254 3.87 0.25 17.28
C ARG A 254 2.72 0.66 18.19
N LEU A 255 2.88 0.51 19.50
CA LEU A 255 1.80 0.69 20.47
C LEU A 255 1.76 2.14 20.98
N ALA A 256 0.66 2.84 20.67
CA ALA A 256 0.42 4.20 21.13
C ALA A 256 0.26 4.27 22.66
N GLY A 257 0.85 5.29 23.28
CA GLY A 257 0.79 5.54 24.72
C GLY A 257 1.57 4.54 25.58
N ALA A 258 2.25 3.56 24.98
CA ALA A 258 3.09 2.60 25.71
C ALA A 258 4.46 3.22 26.04
N GLY A 259 4.88 3.07 27.30
CA GLY A 259 6.18 3.54 27.78
C GLY A 259 7.34 2.57 27.53
N GLU A 260 7.06 1.26 27.49
CA GLU A 260 8.08 0.21 27.34
C GLU A 260 7.59 -0.88 26.36
N PRO A 261 8.51 -1.55 25.64
CA PRO A 261 8.15 -2.70 24.82
C PRO A 261 7.71 -3.86 25.72
N SER A 262 6.70 -4.62 25.31
CA SER A 262 6.50 -5.94 25.89
C SER A 262 7.67 -6.84 25.48
N GLY A 263 8.29 -7.53 26.44
CA GLY A 263 9.28 -8.56 26.13
C GLY A 263 8.71 -9.69 25.27
N ASP A 264 9.60 -10.52 24.73
CA ASP A 264 9.21 -11.78 24.11
C ASP A 264 8.47 -12.67 25.14
N GLY A 265 7.48 -13.43 24.71
CA GLY A 265 6.70 -14.32 25.58
C GLY A 265 5.39 -13.74 26.15
N ALA A 266 5.10 -12.46 25.91
CA ALA A 266 3.87 -11.82 26.36
C ALA A 266 2.64 -12.35 25.59
N LYS A 267 1.54 -12.63 26.30
CA LYS A 267 0.27 -13.03 25.69
C LYS A 267 -0.46 -11.80 25.17
N VAL A 268 -0.60 -11.68 23.87
CA VAL A 268 -1.23 -10.53 23.24
C VAL A 268 -2.60 -10.90 22.72
N ARG A 269 -3.54 -9.97 22.86
CA ARG A 269 -4.84 -10.00 22.22
C ARG A 269 -5.10 -8.70 21.49
N ILE A 270 -5.39 -8.76 20.20
CA ILE A 270 -5.83 -7.61 19.39
C ILE A 270 -7.28 -7.84 19.01
N ARG A 271 -8.11 -6.81 19.18
CA ARG A 271 -9.54 -6.82 18.86
C ARG A 271 -9.94 -5.63 18.00
N ILE A 272 -10.64 -5.88 16.91
CA ILE A 272 -11.19 -4.88 15.98
C ILE A 272 -12.60 -5.33 15.63
N GLY A 273 -13.62 -4.60 16.08
CA GLY A 273 -15.00 -5.09 16.00
C GLY A 273 -15.17 -6.41 16.76
N GLN A 274 -15.72 -7.43 16.09
CA GLN A 274 -15.85 -8.80 16.56
C GLN A 274 -14.63 -9.67 16.19
N ALA A 275 -13.77 -9.21 15.27
CA ALA A 275 -12.54 -9.88 14.93
C ALA A 275 -11.52 -9.81 16.08
N GLU A 276 -10.98 -10.96 16.47
CA GLU A 276 -9.98 -11.08 17.53
C GLU A 276 -8.83 -11.99 17.07
N VAL A 277 -7.60 -11.60 17.43
CA VAL A 277 -6.42 -12.46 17.30
C VAL A 277 -5.69 -12.54 18.63
N ARG A 278 -5.20 -13.74 18.95
CA ARG A 278 -4.35 -14.01 20.12
C ARG A 278 -3.03 -14.61 19.65
N PHE A 279 -1.94 -14.20 20.27
CA PHE A 279 -0.60 -14.76 20.01
C PHE A 279 0.33 -14.53 21.20
N VAL A 280 1.52 -15.11 21.12
CA VAL A 280 2.61 -14.85 22.06
C VAL A 280 3.68 -14.04 21.33
N SER A 281 4.10 -12.89 21.88
CA SER A 281 5.12 -12.04 21.27
C SER A 281 6.47 -12.75 21.12
N GLY A 282 7.24 -12.38 20.11
CA GLY A 282 8.57 -12.93 19.85
C GLY A 282 8.60 -14.31 19.18
N GLN A 283 7.45 -14.92 18.88
CA GLN A 283 7.39 -16.21 18.16
C GLN A 283 7.48 -16.05 16.64
N ARG A 284 7.19 -14.86 16.11
CA ARG A 284 7.18 -14.54 14.68
C ARG A 284 7.95 -13.25 14.38
N PRO A 285 9.20 -13.09 14.85
CA PRO A 285 9.94 -11.86 14.61
C PRO A 285 10.19 -11.65 13.11
N PRO A 286 10.13 -10.40 12.61
CA PRO A 286 9.88 -9.17 13.35
C PRO A 286 8.39 -8.79 13.48
N LEU A 287 7.45 -9.62 13.00
CA LEU A 287 6.03 -9.26 12.84
C LEU A 287 5.30 -9.02 14.16
N ASP A 288 5.70 -9.70 15.23
CA ASP A 288 5.04 -9.68 16.54
C ASP A 288 5.88 -8.99 17.63
N ARG A 289 6.87 -8.19 17.21
CA ARG A 289 7.66 -7.33 18.11
C ARG A 289 6.92 -6.03 18.40
N PHE A 290 7.05 -5.55 19.63
CA PHE A 290 6.46 -4.28 20.07
C PHE A 290 7.47 -3.16 20.07
N PHE A 291 7.05 -2.01 19.57
CA PHE A 291 7.79 -0.77 19.59
C PHE A 291 6.95 0.28 20.34
N PRO A 292 7.38 0.75 21.52
CA PRO A 292 6.61 1.74 22.27
C PRO A 292 6.55 3.07 21.50
N GLN A 293 5.39 3.73 21.58
CA GLN A 293 5.21 5.09 21.10
C GLN A 293 4.55 5.94 22.19
N PRO A 294 5.31 6.45 23.17
CA PRO A 294 4.75 7.18 24.32
C PRO A 294 3.91 8.39 23.91
N GLN A 295 4.29 9.05 22.83
CA GLN A 295 3.59 10.21 22.25
C GLN A 295 2.73 9.84 21.04
N GLY A 296 2.64 8.54 20.70
CA GLY A 296 1.81 8.05 19.61
C GLY A 296 0.33 8.18 19.95
N ARG A 297 -0.47 8.61 18.97
CA ARG A 297 -1.94 8.72 19.10
C ARG A 297 -2.68 7.57 18.41
N VAL A 298 -1.97 6.80 17.59
CA VAL A 298 -2.49 5.72 16.76
C VAL A 298 -1.55 4.53 16.89
N THR A 299 -2.13 3.35 17.10
CA THR A 299 -1.36 2.11 17.13
C THR A 299 -1.26 1.54 15.73
N SER A 300 -0.06 1.35 15.20
CA SER A 300 0.17 0.61 13.97
C SER A 300 0.37 -0.86 14.31
N LEU A 301 -0.44 -1.76 13.74
CA LEU A 301 -0.39 -3.19 14.03
C LEU A 301 0.62 -3.94 13.16
N GLY A 302 1.31 -3.24 12.26
CA GLY A 302 2.23 -3.85 11.31
C GLY A 302 1.54 -4.86 10.39
N ALA A 303 2.36 -5.75 9.84
CA ALA A 303 1.91 -6.80 8.94
C ALA A 303 1.30 -8.04 9.64
N LEU A 304 1.33 -8.11 10.98
CA LEU A 304 0.85 -9.29 11.73
C LEU A 304 -0.64 -9.62 11.46
N PRO A 305 -1.59 -8.65 11.48
CA PRO A 305 -3.00 -8.94 11.23
C PRO A 305 -3.28 -9.65 9.89
N PHE A 306 -2.50 -9.36 8.86
CA PHE A 306 -2.64 -9.97 7.52
C PHE A 306 -2.28 -11.48 7.50
N MET A 307 -1.65 -11.98 8.57
CA MET A 307 -1.42 -13.41 8.75
C MET A 307 -2.71 -14.12 9.18
N PHE A 308 -3.68 -13.41 9.77
CA PHE A 308 -4.93 -13.95 10.31
C PHE A 308 -6.14 -13.58 9.46
N TRP A 309 -6.12 -12.41 8.83
CA TRP A 309 -7.24 -11.88 8.06
C TRP A 309 -6.87 -11.56 6.61
N THR A 310 -7.83 -11.75 5.71
CA THR A 310 -7.91 -10.97 4.48
C THR A 310 -8.51 -9.61 4.85
N VAL A 311 -7.94 -8.53 4.31
CA VAL A 311 -8.36 -7.15 4.63
C VAL A 311 -8.94 -6.51 3.38
N LEU A 312 -10.18 -6.02 3.46
CA LEU A 312 -10.85 -5.23 2.42
C LEU A 312 -10.76 -3.75 2.77
N TYR A 313 -10.42 -2.93 1.79
CA TYR A 313 -10.50 -1.47 1.85
C TYR A 313 -11.63 -1.01 0.94
N ASP A 314 -12.60 -0.30 1.51
CA ASP A 314 -13.83 0.16 0.84
C ASP A 314 -14.02 1.68 1.08
N PRO A 315 -13.26 2.53 0.34
CA PRO A 315 -13.27 3.97 0.54
C PRO A 315 -14.66 4.59 0.29
N ALA A 316 -15.42 4.08 -0.67
CA ALA A 316 -16.75 4.57 -1.01
C ALA A 316 -17.75 4.49 0.17
N HIS A 317 -17.55 3.51 1.07
CA HIS A 317 -18.39 3.31 2.25
C HIS A 317 -17.68 3.64 3.57
N HIS A 318 -16.50 4.27 3.53
CA HIS A 318 -15.71 4.65 4.70
C HIS A 318 -15.56 3.50 5.72
N ARG A 319 -15.10 2.34 5.26
CA ARG A 319 -14.97 1.14 6.09
C ARG A 319 -13.83 0.21 5.65
N ILE A 320 -13.41 -0.63 6.58
CA ILE A 320 -12.53 -1.79 6.32
C ILE A 320 -13.35 -3.06 6.52
N GLY A 321 -13.14 -4.07 5.69
CA GLY A 321 -13.64 -5.42 5.94
C GLY A 321 -12.54 -6.32 6.51
N LEU A 322 -12.85 -7.11 7.54
CA LEU A 322 -12.00 -8.21 8.00
C LEU A 322 -12.67 -9.56 7.77
N ARG A 323 -11.95 -10.51 7.19
CA ARG A 323 -12.39 -11.91 7.07
C ARG A 323 -11.30 -12.86 7.54
N PRO A 324 -11.59 -13.81 8.45
CA PRO A 324 -10.65 -14.88 8.81
C PRO A 324 -10.16 -15.64 7.57
N ARG A 325 -8.86 -15.92 7.54
CA ARG A 325 -8.29 -16.79 6.50
C ARG A 325 -8.59 -18.25 6.85
N GLU A 326 -8.96 -19.05 5.84
CA GLU A 326 -9.48 -20.43 6.01
C GLU A 326 -8.52 -21.39 6.75
N ARG A 327 -7.22 -21.13 6.72
CA ARG A 327 -6.23 -21.81 7.55
C ARG A 327 -5.65 -20.77 8.49
N GLY A 328 -5.55 -21.00 9.79
CA GLY A 328 -4.77 -20.11 10.67
C GLY A 328 -3.26 -20.26 10.43
N PRO A 329 -2.41 -19.30 10.85
CA PRO A 329 -0.95 -19.46 10.77
C PRO A 329 -0.42 -20.66 11.59
N GLU A 330 -1.18 -21.14 12.58
CA GLU A 330 -0.84 -22.34 13.36
C GLU A 330 -0.91 -23.63 12.53
N ALA A 331 -1.78 -23.69 11.52
CA ALA A 331 -1.91 -24.86 10.65
C ALA A 331 -0.75 -25.00 9.64
N GLU A 332 0.06 -23.95 9.46
CA GLU A 332 1.22 -23.95 8.57
C GLU A 332 2.53 -24.25 9.31
N ALA A 333 2.63 -23.98 10.62
CA ALA A 333 3.82 -24.26 11.43
C ALA A 333 4.02 -25.76 11.75
N GLY A 334 3.05 -26.61 11.42
CA GLY A 334 3.11 -28.07 11.59
C GLY A 334 3.56 -28.85 10.35
N ARG A 335 4.19 -28.20 9.36
CA ARG A 335 4.75 -28.84 8.16
C ARG A 335 6.24 -28.54 8.03
#